data_AF-A0A3L7PIW3-F1
#
_entry.id   AF-A0A3L7PIW3-F1
#
_cell.length_a   1.000
_cell.length_b   1.000
_cell.length_c   1.000
_cell.angle_alpha   90.00
_cell.angle_beta   90.00
_cell.angle_gamma   90.00
#
_symmetry.space_group_name_H-M   'P 1'
#
loop_
_entity.id
_entity.type
_entity.pdbx_description
1 polymer ?
#
loop_
_entity_poly.entity_id
_entity_poly.type
_entity_poly.pdbx_seq_one_letter_code
_entity_poly.pdbx_strand_id
1 'polypeptide(L)'
;MSSDKKDARLQEQMEKTEAALRRGQWFEAERLAQRAMEMARRSENFGAMARICMPLQEARRQRVQAALDLKKIRVLYEGNMEEIKVESGCYLVMPMQLVGADARRLRLAALRDEKPATVICCEPPNLRGKWPIVAIGVVTVRAYVDPPENEKKPTMKWYVSAMEALGDAGLTGSHVDSGMDLDRQIDAVLGLLDSVPDHEGLHHVLADMCREAEKGFERSEPAGLSELDDELALEDETQNDDQGE
;
A
#
# COMPACT_ATOMS: atom_id res chain seq x y z
N MET A 1 26.05 12.97 16.61
CA MET A 1 25.93 13.83 15.40
C MET A 1 25.06 13.23 14.27
N SER A 2 24.21 12.23 14.53
CA SER A 2 23.54 11.42 13.48
C SER A 2 22.01 11.50 13.48
N SER A 3 21.34 11.70 14.62
CA SER A 3 19.86 11.78 14.71
C SER A 3 19.34 13.16 14.24
N ASP A 4 19.84 14.25 14.83
CA ASP A 4 19.35 15.61 14.56
C ASP A 4 19.40 16.00 13.06
N LYS A 5 20.43 15.52 12.34
CA LYS A 5 20.53 15.74 10.89
C LYS A 5 19.50 14.94 10.10
N LYS A 6 19.16 13.72 10.53
CA LYS A 6 18.11 12.90 9.91
C LYS A 6 16.74 13.52 10.17
N ASP A 7 16.49 13.98 11.40
CA ASP A 7 15.24 14.63 11.79
C ASP A 7 15.05 15.96 11.05
N ALA A 8 16.11 16.78 10.94
CA ALA A 8 16.07 18.01 10.15
C ALA A 8 15.75 17.73 8.66
N ARG A 9 16.35 16.69 8.08
CA ARG A 9 16.09 16.28 6.69
C ARG A 9 14.66 15.76 6.51
N LEU A 10 14.12 15.04 7.49
CA LEU A 10 12.73 14.56 7.48
C LEU A 10 11.76 15.75 7.54
N GLN A 11 12.00 16.70 8.43
CA GLN A 11 11.19 17.92 8.56
C GLN A 11 11.21 18.75 7.27
N GLU A 12 12.39 18.94 6.67
CA GLU A 12 12.52 19.61 5.36
C GLU A 12 11.68 18.90 4.27
N GLN A 13 11.67 17.57 4.29
CA GLN A 13 10.90 16.77 3.34
C GLN A 13 9.37 16.94 3.54
N MET A 14 8.92 17.01 4.80
CA MET A 14 7.52 17.27 5.14
C MET A 14 7.10 18.69 4.70
N GLU A 15 7.92 19.70 4.95
CA GLU A 15 7.64 21.08 4.52
C GLU A 15 7.54 21.21 2.99
N LYS A 16 8.43 20.54 2.26
CA LYS A 16 8.36 20.48 0.79
C LYS A 16 7.07 19.80 0.32
N THR A 17 6.65 18.73 1.00
CA THR A 17 5.39 18.04 0.70
C THR A 17 4.20 18.98 0.84
N GLU A 18 4.09 19.69 1.96
CA GLU A 18 3.02 20.66 2.21
C GLU A 18 3.06 21.83 1.21
N ALA A 19 4.25 22.29 0.83
CA ALA A 19 4.40 23.33 -0.19
C ALA A 19 3.94 22.85 -1.56
N ALA A 20 4.28 21.63 -1.97
CA ALA A 20 3.82 21.03 -3.22
C ALA A 20 2.29 20.86 -3.24
N LEU A 21 1.69 20.41 -2.14
CA LEU A 21 0.23 20.34 -1.97
C LEU A 21 -0.44 21.70 -2.15
N ARG A 22 0.07 22.74 -1.49
CA ARG A 22 -0.44 24.12 -1.61
C ARG A 22 -0.37 24.66 -3.04
N ARG A 23 0.62 24.22 -3.83
CA ARG A 23 0.78 24.58 -5.25
C ARG A 23 -0.05 23.73 -6.20
N GLY A 24 -0.78 22.72 -5.72
CA GLY A 24 -1.54 21.80 -6.57
C GLY A 24 -0.69 20.79 -7.33
N GLN A 25 0.56 20.56 -6.92
CA GLN A 25 1.47 19.62 -7.56
C GLN A 25 1.36 18.24 -6.92
N TRP A 26 0.25 17.55 -7.21
CA TRP A 26 -0.14 16.31 -6.53
C TRP A 26 0.88 15.17 -6.68
N PHE A 27 1.43 14.97 -7.87
CA PHE A 27 2.45 13.92 -8.12
C PHE A 27 3.76 14.19 -7.37
N GLU A 28 4.18 15.46 -7.32
CA GLU A 28 5.36 15.86 -6.57
C GLU A 28 5.12 15.65 -5.07
N ALA A 29 3.98 16.11 -4.55
CA ALA A 29 3.57 15.91 -3.17
C ALA A 29 3.56 14.43 -2.78
N GLU A 30 2.94 13.56 -3.58
CA GLU A 30 2.91 12.11 -3.33
C GLU A 30 4.32 11.51 -3.25
N ARG A 31 5.22 11.85 -4.19
CA ARG A 31 6.61 11.36 -4.16
C ARG A 31 7.38 11.87 -2.96
N LEU A 32 7.18 13.13 -2.59
CA LEU A 32 7.87 13.73 -1.46
C LEU A 32 7.38 13.12 -0.12
N ALA A 33 6.07 12.94 0.02
CA ALA A 33 5.43 12.32 1.17
C ALA A 33 5.84 10.85 1.34
N GLN A 34 5.83 10.07 0.24
CA GLN A 34 6.26 8.67 0.26
C GLN A 34 7.72 8.53 0.73
N ARG A 35 8.61 9.40 0.25
CA ARG A 35 10.01 9.42 0.73
C ARG A 35 10.11 9.81 2.20
N ALA A 36 9.32 10.78 2.65
CA ALA A 36 9.27 11.16 4.07
C ALA A 36 8.79 9.98 4.93
N MET A 37 7.78 9.24 4.47
CA MET A 37 7.24 8.05 5.13
C MET A 37 8.30 6.97 5.31
N GLU A 38 9.04 6.65 4.25
CA GLU A 38 10.15 5.69 4.30
C GLU A 38 11.26 6.12 5.25
N MET A 39 11.59 7.42 5.27
CA MET A 39 12.58 7.97 6.20
C MET A 39 12.11 7.88 7.65
N ALA A 40 10.88 8.27 7.94
CA ALA A 40 10.28 8.23 9.26
C ALA A 40 10.17 6.80 9.80
N ARG A 41 9.78 5.84 8.96
CA ARG A 41 9.73 4.42 9.34
C ARG A 41 11.10 3.87 9.69
N ARG A 42 12.13 4.19 8.90
CA ARG A 42 13.52 3.75 9.16
C ARG A 42 14.12 4.32 10.45
N SER A 43 13.66 5.49 10.88
CA SER A 43 14.06 6.09 12.15
C SER A 43 13.08 5.81 13.29
N GLU A 44 12.08 4.94 13.08
CA GLU A 44 11.03 4.62 14.06
C GLU A 44 10.33 5.87 14.63
N ASN A 45 10.23 6.93 13.81
CA ASN A 45 9.60 8.19 14.18
C ASN A 45 8.10 8.12 13.87
N PHE A 46 7.35 7.40 14.70
CA PHE A 46 5.92 7.16 14.50
C PHE A 46 5.08 8.45 14.54
N GLY A 47 5.47 9.45 15.34
CA GLY A 47 4.80 10.75 15.33
C GLY A 47 4.88 11.47 13.99
N ALA A 48 6.06 11.47 13.36
CA ALA A 48 6.21 11.98 12.00
C ALA A 48 5.41 11.14 11.00
N MET A 49 5.40 9.80 11.16
CA MET A 49 4.62 8.91 10.31
C MET A 49 3.13 9.27 10.32
N ALA A 50 2.54 9.44 11.50
CA ALA A 50 1.13 9.82 11.66
C ALA A 50 0.80 11.16 10.98
N ARG A 51 1.72 12.13 11.05
CA ARG A 51 1.57 13.45 10.41
C ARG A 51 1.66 13.38 8.88
N ILE A 52 2.46 12.46 8.33
CA ILE A 52 2.66 12.29 6.88
C ILE A 52 1.47 11.62 6.19
N CYS A 53 0.73 10.75 6.91
CA CYS A 53 -0.41 10.02 6.36
C CYS A 53 -1.46 10.93 5.70
N MET A 54 -1.81 12.04 6.36
CA MET A 54 -2.86 12.96 5.85
C MET A 54 -2.43 13.71 4.57
N PRO A 55 -1.24 14.35 4.50
CA PRO A 55 -0.70 14.89 3.25
C PRO A 55 -0.61 13.86 2.10
N LEU A 56 -0.19 12.62 2.42
CA LEU A 56 -0.07 11.55 1.41
C LEU A 56 -1.45 11.13 0.87
N GLN A 57 -2.43 10.94 1.75
CA GLN A 57 -3.83 10.66 1.40
C GLN A 57 -4.37 11.76 0.48
N GLU A 58 -4.19 13.03 0.85
CA GLU A 58 -4.72 14.16 0.08
C GLU A 58 -4.11 14.24 -1.33
N ALA A 59 -2.79 14.04 -1.46
CA ALA A 59 -2.12 14.01 -2.76
C ALA A 59 -2.71 12.92 -3.68
N ARG A 60 -2.93 11.72 -3.12
CA ARG A 60 -3.50 10.58 -3.85
C ARG A 60 -4.97 10.80 -4.19
N ARG A 61 -5.77 11.31 -3.25
CA ARG A 61 -7.18 11.63 -3.44
C ARG A 61 -7.38 12.62 -4.59
N GLN A 62 -6.57 13.68 -4.65
CA GLN A 62 -6.64 14.67 -5.74
C GLN A 62 -6.27 14.05 -7.10
N ARG A 63 -5.27 13.17 -7.15
CA ARG A 63 -4.90 12.43 -8.37
C ARG A 63 -6.02 11.50 -8.83
N VAL A 64 -6.65 10.78 -7.90
CA VAL A 64 -7.78 9.89 -8.18
C VAL A 64 -8.98 10.68 -8.68
N GLN A 65 -9.34 11.78 -8.00
CA GLN A 65 -10.44 12.64 -8.42
C GLN A 65 -10.24 13.16 -9.85
N ALA A 66 -9.04 13.66 -10.16
CA ALA A 66 -8.70 14.12 -11.51
C ALA A 66 -8.84 13.02 -12.58
N ALA A 67 -8.57 11.75 -12.23
CA ALA A 67 -8.76 10.62 -13.13
C ALA A 67 -10.26 10.25 -13.30
N LEU A 68 -11.03 10.25 -12.20
CA LEU A 68 -12.45 9.93 -12.18
C LEU A 68 -13.30 10.99 -12.91
N ASP A 69 -12.91 12.27 -12.82
CA ASP A 69 -13.59 13.40 -13.46
C ASP A 69 -13.60 13.32 -14.99
N LEU A 70 -12.65 12.59 -15.58
CA LEU A 70 -12.62 12.30 -17.02
C LEU A 70 -13.75 11.36 -17.46
N LYS A 71 -14.39 10.65 -16.52
CA LYS A 71 -15.57 9.77 -16.73
C LYS A 71 -15.39 8.77 -17.87
N LYS A 72 -14.15 8.32 -18.08
CA LYS A 72 -13.77 7.41 -19.16
C LYS A 72 -13.06 6.19 -18.59
N ILE A 73 -13.71 5.04 -18.75
CA ILE A 73 -13.14 3.72 -18.41
C ILE A 73 -12.61 3.10 -19.69
N ARG A 74 -11.34 2.68 -19.66
CA ARG A 74 -10.67 1.91 -20.71
C ARG A 74 -10.52 0.49 -20.21
N VAL A 75 -11.20 -0.44 -20.88
CA VAL A 75 -11.06 -1.87 -20.60
C VAL A 75 -9.89 -2.40 -21.43
N LEU A 76 -8.90 -2.97 -20.75
CA LEU A 76 -7.70 -3.51 -21.35
C LEU A 76 -7.69 -5.03 -21.20
N TYR A 77 -7.52 -5.73 -22.31
CA TYR A 77 -7.36 -7.18 -22.35
C TYR A 77 -5.89 -7.53 -22.62
N GLU A 78 -5.48 -8.76 -22.28
CA GLU A 78 -4.09 -9.23 -22.28
C GLU A 78 -3.30 -8.90 -23.56
N GLY A 79 -3.91 -9.04 -24.74
CA GLY A 79 -3.27 -8.72 -26.02
C GLY A 79 -3.10 -7.24 -26.35
N ASN A 80 -3.67 -6.33 -25.56
CA ASN A 80 -3.63 -4.89 -25.84
C ASN A 80 -2.61 -4.13 -24.98
N MET A 81 -1.89 -4.77 -24.04
CA MET A 81 -1.12 -4.05 -23.01
C MET A 81 0.30 -3.62 -23.41
N GLU A 82 0.96 -4.32 -24.33
CA GLU A 82 2.39 -4.11 -24.63
C GLU A 82 2.72 -2.78 -25.36
N GLU A 83 1.72 -2.14 -26.00
CA GLU A 83 1.90 -0.90 -26.77
C GLU A 83 1.16 0.32 -26.18
N ILE A 84 0.62 0.22 -24.97
CA ILE A 84 -0.21 1.30 -24.42
C ILE A 84 0.65 2.45 -23.92
N LYS A 85 0.59 3.56 -24.65
CA LYS A 85 0.94 4.87 -24.09
C LYS A 85 -0.04 5.20 -22.97
N VAL A 86 0.47 5.40 -21.76
CA VAL A 86 -0.36 5.72 -20.60
C VAL A 86 -0.99 7.10 -20.77
N GLU A 87 -2.31 7.14 -20.66
CA GLU A 87 -3.12 8.36 -20.74
C GLU A 87 -3.84 8.57 -19.41
N SER A 88 -4.38 9.77 -19.20
CA SER A 88 -5.22 10.04 -18.04
C SER A 88 -6.58 9.35 -18.14
N GLY A 89 -7.09 8.88 -17.01
CA GLY A 89 -8.42 8.26 -16.90
C GLY A 89 -8.45 6.96 -16.09
N CYS A 90 -9.54 6.22 -16.24
CA CYS A 90 -9.78 5.00 -15.48
C CYS A 90 -9.47 3.78 -16.33
N TYR A 91 -8.74 2.82 -15.77
CA TYR A 91 -8.37 1.58 -16.44
C TYR A 91 -8.94 0.38 -15.68
N LEU A 92 -9.57 -0.52 -16.44
CA LEU A 92 -9.97 -1.85 -15.99
C LEU A 92 -9.13 -2.85 -16.76
N VAL A 93 -8.17 -3.49 -16.10
CA VAL A 93 -7.32 -4.52 -16.69
C VAL A 93 -7.99 -5.87 -16.47
N MET A 94 -8.29 -6.59 -17.55
CA MET A 94 -8.91 -7.90 -17.55
C MET A 94 -7.98 -8.91 -18.22
N PRO A 95 -6.98 -9.42 -17.50
CA PRO A 95 -6.05 -10.37 -18.08
C PRO A 95 -6.74 -11.74 -18.19
N MET A 96 -6.48 -12.50 -19.27
CA MET A 96 -7.05 -13.85 -19.43
C MET A 96 -6.26 -14.87 -18.59
N GLN A 97 -4.97 -14.60 -18.33
CA GLN A 97 -4.17 -15.26 -17.29
C GLN A 97 -4.04 -14.38 -16.05
N LEU A 98 -3.95 -14.96 -14.86
CA LEU A 98 -4.01 -14.30 -13.54
C LEU A 98 -2.84 -13.30 -13.27
N VAL A 99 -2.81 -12.14 -13.93
CA VAL A 99 -1.67 -11.20 -13.83
C VAL A 99 -2.10 -9.82 -13.32
N GLY A 100 -2.29 -9.68 -12.01
CA GLY A 100 -2.42 -8.38 -11.36
C GLY A 100 -1.15 -7.51 -11.45
N ALA A 101 -0.02 -8.08 -11.86
CA ALA A 101 1.24 -7.36 -12.05
C ALA A 101 1.15 -6.31 -13.18
N ASP A 102 0.33 -6.54 -14.21
CA ASP A 102 0.13 -5.59 -15.30
C ASP A 102 -0.56 -4.31 -14.86
N ALA A 103 -1.60 -4.44 -14.04
CA ALA A 103 -2.25 -3.29 -13.43
C ALA A 103 -1.27 -2.46 -12.58
N ARG A 104 -0.39 -3.11 -11.81
CA ARG A 104 0.68 -2.42 -11.06
C ARG A 104 1.65 -1.70 -12.00
N ARG A 105 2.13 -2.37 -13.07
CA ARG A 105 3.04 -1.77 -14.06
C ARG A 105 2.43 -0.52 -14.69
N LEU A 106 1.16 -0.59 -15.09
CA LEU A 106 0.43 0.53 -15.68
C LEU A 106 0.28 1.70 -14.69
N ARG A 107 -0.07 1.42 -13.43
CA ARG A 107 -0.16 2.44 -12.38
C ARG A 107 1.17 3.14 -12.13
N LEU A 108 2.26 2.39 -12.03
CA LEU A 108 3.60 2.95 -11.81
C LEU A 108 4.07 3.77 -13.03
N ALA A 109 3.76 3.33 -14.24
CA ALA A 109 4.01 4.11 -15.45
C ALA A 109 3.20 5.41 -15.47
N ALA A 110 1.92 5.39 -15.08
CA ALA A 110 1.10 6.59 -14.95
C ALA A 110 1.69 7.60 -13.93
N LEU A 111 2.16 7.11 -12.78
CA LEU A 111 2.79 7.94 -11.75
C LEU A 111 4.10 8.56 -12.24
N ARG A 112 4.94 7.79 -12.96
CA ARG A 112 6.19 8.27 -13.54
C ARG A 112 5.94 9.35 -14.60
N ASP A 113 4.93 9.15 -15.44
CA ASP A 113 4.61 10.04 -16.55
C ASP A 113 3.63 11.18 -16.14
N GLU A 114 3.37 11.31 -14.84
CA GLU A 114 2.49 12.29 -14.20
C GLU A 114 1.09 12.36 -14.83
N LYS A 115 0.54 11.19 -15.16
CA LYS A 115 -0.81 11.04 -15.70
C LYS A 115 -1.78 10.67 -14.58
N PRO A 116 -2.84 11.47 -14.33
CA PRO A 116 -3.86 11.08 -13.36
C PRO A 116 -4.62 9.89 -13.91
N ALA A 117 -4.32 8.71 -13.36
CA ALA A 117 -4.95 7.47 -13.73
C ALA A 117 -5.25 6.62 -12.50
N THR A 118 -6.38 5.91 -12.56
CA THR A 118 -6.74 4.83 -11.64
C THR A 118 -6.71 3.52 -12.41
N VAL A 119 -6.22 2.46 -11.77
CA VAL A 119 -6.09 1.15 -12.41
C VAL A 119 -6.59 0.09 -11.44
N ILE A 120 -7.59 -0.69 -11.85
CA ILE A 120 -8.01 -1.89 -11.14
C ILE A 120 -7.84 -3.10 -12.06
N CYS A 121 -7.44 -4.24 -11.49
CA CYS A 121 -7.39 -5.51 -12.20
C CYS A 121 -8.63 -6.32 -11.85
N CYS A 122 -9.23 -6.97 -12.84
CA CYS A 122 -10.29 -7.95 -12.65
C CYS A 122 -9.85 -9.29 -13.23
N GLU A 123 -9.68 -10.29 -12.37
CA GLU A 123 -9.46 -11.67 -12.81
C GLU A 123 -10.78 -12.28 -13.34
N PRO A 124 -10.72 -13.42 -14.05
CA PRO A 124 -11.92 -14.11 -14.52
C PRO A 124 -12.91 -14.43 -13.39
N PRO A 125 -14.22 -14.47 -13.68
CA PRO A 125 -15.25 -14.72 -12.66
C PRO A 125 -15.02 -16.05 -11.94
N ASN A 126 -15.28 -16.07 -10.63
CA ASN A 126 -15.22 -17.32 -9.87
C ASN A 126 -16.47 -18.19 -10.11
N LEU A 127 -16.48 -19.41 -9.58
CA LEU A 127 -17.63 -20.34 -9.70
C LEU A 127 -18.95 -19.79 -9.13
N ARG A 128 -18.89 -18.74 -8.29
CA ARG A 128 -20.06 -18.06 -7.71
C ARG A 128 -20.53 -16.87 -8.56
N GLY A 129 -19.94 -16.66 -9.73
CA GLY A 129 -20.27 -15.56 -10.65
C GLY A 129 -19.80 -14.18 -10.16
N LYS A 130 -19.02 -14.11 -9.08
CA LYS A 130 -18.45 -12.84 -8.59
C LYS A 130 -17.17 -12.52 -9.36
N TRP A 131 -16.95 -11.24 -9.57
CA TRP A 131 -15.76 -10.71 -10.21
C TRP A 131 -14.68 -10.43 -9.15
N PRO A 132 -13.57 -11.18 -9.16
CA PRO A 132 -12.41 -10.88 -8.32
C PRO A 132 -11.69 -9.63 -8.81
N ILE A 133 -11.76 -8.55 -8.03
CA ILE A 133 -10.93 -7.35 -8.21
C ILE A 133 -9.65 -7.53 -7.41
N VAL A 134 -8.50 -7.32 -8.05
CA VAL A 134 -7.19 -7.63 -7.48
C VAL A 134 -6.24 -6.46 -7.60
N ALA A 135 -5.46 -6.24 -6.54
CA ALA A 135 -4.27 -5.42 -6.56
C ALA A 135 -3.07 -6.23 -6.07
N ILE A 136 -1.95 -6.10 -6.79
CA ILE A 136 -0.68 -6.71 -6.43
C ILE A 136 0.33 -5.61 -6.11
N GLY A 137 1.00 -5.78 -4.98
CA GLY A 137 2.14 -4.98 -4.54
C GLY A 137 3.03 -5.81 -3.62
N VAL A 138 3.47 -5.24 -2.50
CA VAL A 138 4.13 -6.00 -1.43
C VAL A 138 3.22 -7.14 -0.94
N VAL A 139 1.91 -6.90 -0.87
CA VAL A 139 0.89 -7.92 -0.59
C VAL A 139 -0.12 -8.02 -1.72
N THR A 140 -0.87 -9.11 -1.79
CA THR A 140 -1.99 -9.23 -2.75
C THR A 140 -3.30 -8.99 -2.02
N VAL A 141 -4.10 -8.04 -2.52
CA VAL A 141 -5.45 -7.76 -2.00
C VAL A 141 -6.47 -8.17 -3.05
N ARG A 142 -7.51 -8.89 -2.62
CA ARG A 142 -8.59 -9.34 -3.50
C ARG A 142 -9.94 -9.06 -2.86
N ALA A 143 -10.83 -8.44 -3.62
CA ALA A 143 -12.23 -8.25 -3.29
C ALA A 143 -13.11 -8.97 -4.31
N TYR A 144 -14.28 -9.43 -3.88
CA TYR A 144 -15.24 -10.11 -4.76
C TYR A 144 -16.48 -9.25 -4.92
N VAL A 145 -16.65 -8.66 -6.11
CA VAL A 145 -17.77 -7.76 -6.42
C VAL A 145 -18.76 -8.42 -7.36
N ASP A 146 -19.97 -7.86 -7.43
CA ASP A 146 -20.91 -8.22 -8.49
C ASP A 146 -20.41 -7.74 -9.86
N PRO A 147 -20.63 -8.51 -10.94
CA PRO A 147 -20.29 -8.06 -12.29
C PRO A 147 -21.02 -6.75 -12.63
N PRO A 148 -20.43 -5.92 -13.51
CA PRO A 148 -21.15 -4.77 -14.05
C PRO A 148 -22.33 -5.25 -14.92
N GLU A 149 -23.38 -4.44 -15.03
CA GLU A 149 -24.51 -4.74 -15.94
C GLU A 149 -24.07 -4.93 -17.40
N ASN A 150 -23.00 -4.23 -17.81
CA ASN A 150 -22.37 -4.40 -19.12
C ASN A 150 -20.87 -4.55 -18.96
N GLU A 151 -20.38 -5.77 -19.19
CA GLU A 151 -18.96 -6.15 -19.07
C GLU A 151 -18.03 -5.36 -19.99
N LYS A 152 -18.49 -5.04 -21.20
CA LYS A 152 -17.68 -4.29 -22.20
C LYS A 152 -17.68 -2.80 -21.94
N LYS A 153 -18.66 -2.30 -21.20
CA LYS A 153 -18.81 -0.88 -20.89
C LYS A 153 -19.29 -0.69 -19.44
N PRO A 154 -18.42 -0.99 -18.45
CA PRO A 154 -18.75 -0.78 -17.05
C PRO A 154 -19.08 0.69 -16.78
N THR A 155 -19.93 0.93 -15.79
CA THR A 155 -20.30 2.29 -15.39
C THR A 155 -19.28 2.86 -14.42
N MET A 156 -19.14 4.20 -14.36
CA MET A 156 -18.32 4.85 -13.34
C MET A 156 -18.76 4.49 -11.91
N LYS A 157 -20.07 4.34 -11.69
CA LYS A 157 -20.61 3.92 -10.39
C LYS A 157 -20.09 2.55 -9.98
N TRP A 158 -20.14 1.58 -10.90
CA TRP A 158 -19.60 0.25 -10.65
C TRP A 158 -18.08 0.30 -10.40
N TYR A 159 -17.35 1.05 -11.24
CA TYR A 159 -15.90 1.16 -11.14
C TYR A 159 -15.43 1.73 -9.80
N VAL A 160 -16.04 2.84 -9.35
CA VAL A 160 -15.73 3.43 -8.03
C VAL A 160 -16.11 2.48 -6.90
N SER A 161 -17.26 1.81 -6.99
CA SER A 161 -17.65 0.81 -5.98
C SER A 161 -16.68 -0.37 -5.91
N ALA A 162 -16.12 -0.78 -7.05
CA ALA A 162 -15.11 -1.84 -7.13
C ALA A 162 -13.76 -1.40 -6.53
N MET A 163 -13.36 -0.14 -6.73
CA MET A 163 -12.18 0.44 -6.08
C MET A 163 -12.34 0.47 -4.56
N GLU A 164 -13.51 0.90 -4.07
CA GLU A 164 -13.80 0.97 -2.64
C GLU A 164 -13.77 -0.43 -2.02
N ALA A 165 -14.50 -1.38 -2.61
CA ALA A 165 -14.53 -2.76 -2.14
C ALA A 165 -13.13 -3.40 -2.06
N LEU A 166 -12.22 -3.04 -2.98
CA LEU A 166 -10.84 -3.51 -2.97
C LEU A 166 -10.06 -2.98 -1.75
N GLY A 167 -10.25 -1.73 -1.37
CA GLY A 167 -9.59 -1.17 -0.19
C GLY A 167 -10.21 -1.63 1.12
N ASP A 168 -11.54 -1.76 1.17
CA ASP A 168 -12.26 -2.37 2.30
C ASP A 168 -11.81 -3.81 2.57
N ALA A 169 -11.57 -4.60 1.51
CA ALA A 169 -10.99 -5.94 1.65
C ALA A 169 -9.60 -5.92 2.30
N GLY A 170 -8.81 -4.86 2.08
CA GLY A 170 -7.53 -4.66 2.76
C GLY A 170 -7.69 -4.35 4.25
N LEU A 171 -8.73 -3.59 4.63
CA LEU A 171 -9.00 -3.23 6.02
C LEU A 171 -9.57 -4.38 6.85
N THR A 172 -10.45 -5.17 6.25
CA THR A 172 -11.11 -6.32 6.91
C THR A 172 -10.24 -7.57 6.97
N GLY A 173 -9.10 -7.58 6.26
CA GLY A 173 -8.18 -8.70 6.23
C GLY A 173 -7.47 -8.95 7.57
N SER A 174 -6.88 -10.13 7.70
CA SER A 174 -6.06 -10.58 8.84
C SER A 174 -4.73 -9.82 9.03
N HIS A 175 -4.65 -8.57 8.57
CA HIS A 175 -3.44 -7.75 8.58
C HIS A 175 -3.55 -6.54 9.50
N VAL A 176 -4.77 -6.13 9.88
CA VAL A 176 -5.04 -4.97 10.74
C VAL A 176 -5.37 -5.40 12.19
N ASP A 177 -5.91 -6.60 12.39
CA ASP A 177 -6.22 -7.16 13.72
C ASP A 177 -5.84 -8.65 13.77
N SER A 178 -4.54 -8.92 13.81
CA SER A 178 -3.97 -10.26 13.75
C SER A 178 -3.43 -10.77 15.08
N GLY A 179 -3.58 -10.00 16.16
CA GLY A 179 -2.88 -10.26 17.42
C GLY A 179 -1.36 -10.10 17.34
N MET A 180 -0.84 -9.53 16.24
CA MET A 180 0.59 -9.25 16.06
C MET A 180 1.01 -8.01 16.83
N ASP A 181 2.32 -7.89 17.07
CA ASP A 181 2.92 -6.68 17.63
C ASP A 181 2.70 -5.45 16.73
N LEU A 182 2.68 -4.27 17.37
CA LEU A 182 2.27 -3.01 16.73
C LEU A 182 3.17 -2.59 15.56
N ASP A 183 4.48 -2.82 15.62
CA ASP A 183 5.39 -2.59 14.48
C ASP A 183 5.02 -3.44 13.26
N ARG A 184 4.72 -4.72 13.48
CA ARG A 184 4.37 -5.64 12.40
C ARG A 184 3.00 -5.30 11.81
N GLN A 185 2.05 -4.83 12.62
CA GLN A 185 0.78 -4.28 12.12
C GLN A 185 1.01 -3.05 11.25
N ILE A 186 1.85 -2.11 11.70
CA ILE A 186 2.23 -0.91 10.92
C ILE A 186 2.85 -1.31 9.58
N ASP A 187 3.77 -2.27 9.57
CA ASP A 187 4.40 -2.76 8.34
C ASP A 187 3.42 -3.48 7.42
N ALA A 188 2.45 -4.23 7.98
CA ALA A 188 1.38 -4.85 7.20
C ALA A 188 0.50 -3.79 6.51
N VAL A 189 0.13 -2.71 7.21
CA VAL A 189 -0.63 -1.60 6.63
C VAL A 189 0.18 -0.82 5.59
N LEU A 190 1.48 -0.62 5.80
CA LEU A 190 2.38 -0.07 4.78
C LEU A 190 2.42 -0.94 3.53
N GLY A 191 2.45 -2.27 3.70
CA GLY A 191 2.33 -3.23 2.59
C GLY A 191 1.01 -3.11 1.84
N LEU A 192 -0.11 -2.97 2.57
CA LEU A 192 -1.43 -2.73 1.98
C LEU A 192 -1.47 -1.41 1.19
N LEU A 193 -0.87 -0.33 1.71
CA LEU A 193 -0.78 0.97 1.03
C LEU A 193 0.13 0.97 -0.19
N ASP A 194 1.06 0.02 -0.33
CA ASP A 194 1.78 -0.17 -1.60
C ASP A 194 0.89 -0.81 -2.67
N SER A 195 0.04 -1.76 -2.26
CA SER A 195 -0.86 -2.50 -3.14
C SER A 195 -2.09 -1.69 -3.54
N VAL A 196 -2.76 -1.07 -2.56
CA VAL A 196 -3.97 -0.25 -2.72
C VAL A 196 -3.70 1.17 -2.19
N PRO A 197 -2.89 1.97 -2.90
CA PRO A 197 -2.39 3.24 -2.40
C PRO A 197 -3.46 4.31 -2.17
N ASP A 198 -4.55 4.19 -2.92
CA ASP A 198 -5.56 5.24 -3.08
C ASP A 198 -6.69 5.15 -2.03
N HIS A 199 -6.72 4.10 -1.20
CA HIS A 199 -7.80 3.89 -0.23
C HIS A 199 -7.61 4.72 1.03
N GLU A 200 -8.54 5.63 1.30
CA GLU A 200 -8.46 6.60 2.40
C GLU A 200 -8.41 5.93 3.78
N GLY A 201 -9.23 4.88 3.99
CA GLY A 201 -9.29 4.18 5.26
C GLY A 201 -7.95 3.56 5.69
N LEU A 202 -7.11 3.14 4.74
CA LEU A 202 -5.78 2.59 5.07
C LEU A 202 -4.83 3.66 5.63
N HIS A 203 -4.93 4.90 5.14
CA HIS A 203 -4.14 6.02 5.67
C HIS A 203 -4.60 6.41 7.07
N HIS A 204 -5.91 6.38 7.33
CA HIS A 204 -6.46 6.63 8.66
C HIS A 204 -5.99 5.58 9.67
N VAL A 205 -6.12 4.29 9.34
CA VAL A 205 -5.64 3.20 10.20
C VAL A 205 -4.15 3.32 10.46
N LEU A 206 -3.33 3.57 9.44
CA LEU A 206 -1.89 3.77 9.63
C LEU A 206 -1.60 4.94 10.57
N ALA A 207 -2.30 6.07 10.40
CA ALA A 207 -2.12 7.25 11.24
C ALA A 207 -2.46 6.96 12.70
N ASP A 208 -3.55 6.24 12.96
CA ASP A 208 -3.98 5.87 14.31
C ASP A 208 -2.99 4.89 14.97
N MET A 209 -2.55 3.85 14.25
CA MET A 209 -1.51 2.93 14.73
C MET A 209 -0.20 3.64 15.04
N CYS A 210 0.21 4.60 14.20
CA CYS A 210 1.41 5.38 14.44
C CYS A 210 1.29 6.30 15.66
N ARG A 211 0.11 6.90 15.90
CA ARG A 211 -0.14 7.69 17.13
C ARG A 211 -0.13 6.83 18.38
N GLU A 212 -0.59 5.59 18.28
CA GLU A 212 -0.50 4.65 19.39
C GLU A 212 0.95 4.25 19.66
N ALA A 213 1.71 3.92 18.62
CA ALA A 213 3.13 3.61 18.73
C ALA A 213 3.93 4.80 19.33
N GLU A 214 3.60 6.04 18.95
CA GLU A 214 4.25 7.23 19.51
C GLU A 214 4.14 7.34 21.04
N LYS A 215 3.08 6.79 21.65
CA LYS A 215 2.86 6.87 23.11
C LYS A 215 3.75 5.92 23.92
N GLY A 216 4.27 4.85 23.31
CA GLY A 216 4.96 3.79 24.03
C GLY A 216 5.35 2.62 23.14
N PHE A 217 6.12 2.89 22.09
CA PHE A 217 6.59 1.86 21.18
C PHE A 217 7.62 0.95 21.83
N GLU A 218 7.33 -0.35 21.83
CA GLU A 218 8.30 -1.41 22.09
C GLU A 218 8.46 -2.22 20.80
N ARG A 219 9.71 -2.42 20.39
CA ARG A 219 10.01 -3.15 19.16
C ARG A 219 9.80 -4.64 19.39
N SER A 220 9.13 -5.31 18.45
CA SER A 220 8.97 -6.76 18.52
C SER A 220 10.31 -7.45 18.41
N GLU A 221 10.52 -8.50 19.20
CA GLU A 221 11.67 -9.37 19.01
C GLU A 221 11.52 -10.13 17.69
N PRO A 222 12.63 -10.34 16.95
CA PRO A 222 12.59 -11.15 15.74
C PRO A 222 12.19 -12.58 16.12
N ALA A 223 11.06 -13.05 15.57
CA ALA A 223 10.62 -14.43 15.77
C ALA A 223 11.70 -15.38 15.23
N GLY A 224 12.28 -16.21 16.11
CA GLY A 224 13.17 -17.30 15.74
C GLY A 224 14.67 -17.11 16.00
N LEU A 225 15.11 -16.05 16.67
CA LEU A 225 16.49 -16.00 17.20
C LEU A 225 16.55 -16.50 18.64
N SER A 226 15.60 -16.13 19.51
CA SER A 226 15.63 -16.58 20.91
C SER A 226 15.48 -18.10 21.03
N GLU A 227 14.56 -18.74 20.31
CA GLU A 227 14.36 -20.20 20.42
C GLU A 227 15.56 -21.01 19.93
N LEU A 228 16.26 -20.55 18.88
CA LEU A 228 17.47 -21.18 18.37
C LEU A 228 18.70 -20.89 19.24
N ASP A 229 18.81 -19.67 19.78
CA ASP A 229 19.89 -19.31 20.71
C ASP A 229 19.69 -20.02 22.07
N ASP A 230 18.45 -20.21 22.51
CA ASP A 230 18.10 -20.96 23.72
C ASP A 230 18.33 -22.48 23.52
N GLU A 231 18.03 -23.03 22.35
CA GLU A 231 18.29 -24.44 22.01
C GLU A 231 19.80 -24.72 21.86
N LEU A 232 20.56 -23.80 21.24
CA LEU A 232 22.03 -23.86 21.15
C LEU A 232 22.71 -23.68 22.52
N ALA A 233 22.15 -22.87 23.41
CA ALA A 233 22.68 -22.72 24.78
C ALA A 233 22.49 -24.00 25.62
N LEU A 234 21.43 -24.78 25.38
CA LEU A 234 21.19 -26.06 26.04
C LEU A 234 22.07 -27.19 25.49
N GLU A 235 22.49 -27.13 24.23
CA GLU A 235 23.45 -28.08 23.64
C GLU A 235 24.89 -27.88 24.14
N ASP A 236 25.28 -26.63 24.46
CA ASP A 236 26.63 -26.31 25.00
C ASP A 236 26.77 -26.69 26.50
N GLU A 237 25.68 -26.70 27.28
CA GLU A 237 25.70 -27.18 28.66
C GLU A 237 25.70 -28.71 28.75
N THR A 238 25.04 -29.40 27.82
CA THR A 238 24.97 -30.87 27.81
C THR A 238 26.24 -31.56 27.30
N GLN A 239 27.10 -30.86 26.55
CA GLN A 239 28.40 -31.39 26.11
C GLN A 239 29.54 -31.22 27.13
N ASN A 240 29.40 -30.34 28.13
CA ASN A 240 30.43 -30.11 29.15
C ASN A 240 30.34 -31.09 30.34
N ASP A 241 29.22 -31.78 30.52
CA ASP A 241 29.03 -32.73 31.63
C ASP A 241 29.53 -34.16 31.32
N ASP A 242 29.94 -34.46 30.08
CA ASP A 242 30.33 -35.82 29.64
C ASP A 242 31.85 -36.00 29.39
N GLN A 243 32.68 -35.04 29.82
CA GLN A 243 34.16 -35.15 29.75
C GLN A 243 34.85 -35.23 31.13
N GLY A 244 34.11 -35.64 32.16
CA GLY A 244 34.60 -35.65 33.54
C GLY A 244 34.45 -36.98 34.27
N GLU A 245 34.97 -38.10 33.73
CA GLU A 245 35.40 -39.28 34.52
C GLU A 245 36.58 -40.03 33.88
#